data_AF-A0A7D5V3J7-F1
#
_entry.id   AF-A0A7D5V3J7-F1
#
_cell.length_a   1.000
_cell.length_b   1.000
_cell.length_c   1.000
_cell.angle_alpha   90.00
_cell.angle_beta   90.00
_cell.angle_gamma   90.00
#
_symmetry.space_group_name_H-M   'P 1'
#
loop_
_entity.id
_entity.type
_entity.pdbx_description
1 polymer ?
#
loop_
_entity_poly.entity_id
_entity_poly.type
_entity_poly.pdbx_seq_one_letter_code
_entity_poly.pdbx_strand_id
1 'polypeptide(L)'
;MASSPEATISNFRTRLDPYIKPREQVNYIRRILALELGSYTGDGPIQHPLSLNDGPIDRHIGSELKGLHKEYIVALRANSIARQEYEQIAKETTSKPTAPAKSAIGSAPSSLEEHLALLKLRKKHESLITIQTYLDHLSGVPVAGQDALDVEKVLRGGRALPSVPSSVINSFVVEQSAGQPDLQTRVNQLDKIVLRTKLLLKREEQLLAEAKARCRTKPELVSNGAKLQALDNTRNELIRWIETELSKASTEDDEAATSQGQAQTADNQAIITRQLQQIQDKYKEYVTARKELLKLTSQTPQPSLPPPEPTTATSSLKSAEAESPSTDFLITPCIQALLTQAQLQKALITHRSHIAASLSRQNKESCQLLGRLAEESQLLSAYPMKDSTRRRSGIPEIIAAKPNGRPDMASRVKPWIFASDAAKISTLEAVAEKVEVGQVALESSMEAIHEMDVLLGLDEEDETDEMDKTEDDMWLQGSLKRQPKKKVPTPNKGDPWARIHGNLGLIGHDNV
;
A
#
# COMPACT_ATOMS: atom_id res chain seq x y z
N MET A 1 -49.39 22.11 26.47
CA MET A 1 -48.68 21.59 27.66
C MET A 1 -47.55 20.69 27.16
N ALA A 2 -46.35 21.25 27.01
CA ALA A 2 -45.19 20.54 26.48
C ALA A 2 -44.49 19.81 27.63
N SER A 3 -44.45 18.47 27.56
CA SER A 3 -43.69 17.66 28.51
C SER A 3 -42.20 17.99 28.37
N SER A 4 -41.55 18.34 29.49
CA SER A 4 -40.14 18.66 29.52
C SER A 4 -39.29 17.48 29.00
N PRO A 5 -38.19 17.75 28.27
CA PRO A 5 -37.30 16.70 27.76
C PRO A 5 -36.68 15.86 28.89
N GLU A 6 -36.60 16.40 30.11
CA GLU A 6 -36.10 15.67 31.28
C GLU A 6 -37.08 14.57 31.73
N ALA A 7 -38.39 14.80 31.61
CA ALA A 7 -39.41 13.81 31.96
C ALA A 7 -39.48 12.68 30.93
N THR A 8 -39.14 12.94 29.66
CA THR A 8 -39.04 11.87 28.66
C THR A 8 -37.78 11.04 28.88
N ILE A 9 -36.64 11.67 29.15
CA ILE A 9 -35.37 10.99 29.44
C ILE A 9 -35.47 10.12 30.70
N SER A 10 -36.10 10.59 31.77
CA SER A 10 -36.31 9.78 32.98
C SER A 10 -37.19 8.56 32.72
N ASN A 11 -38.26 8.71 31.93
CA ASN A 11 -39.12 7.60 31.51
C ASN A 11 -38.39 6.59 30.61
N PHE A 12 -37.43 7.04 29.78
CA PHE A 12 -36.58 6.13 29.01
C PHE A 12 -35.60 5.38 29.91
N ARG A 13 -34.98 6.06 30.88
CA ARG A 13 -34.07 5.41 31.84
C ARG A 13 -34.79 4.34 32.64
N THR A 14 -35.93 4.65 33.26
CA THR A 14 -36.68 3.67 34.07
C THR A 14 -37.16 2.47 33.27
N ARG A 15 -37.48 2.64 31.98
CA ARG A 15 -37.84 1.54 31.08
C ARG A 15 -36.65 0.72 30.59
N LEU A 16 -35.47 1.33 30.48
CA LEU A 16 -34.25 0.67 30.00
C LEU A 16 -33.40 0.08 31.12
N ASP A 17 -33.54 0.56 32.36
CA ASP A 17 -32.77 0.10 33.52
C ASP A 17 -32.83 -1.44 33.72
N PRO A 18 -33.97 -2.14 33.50
CA PRO A 18 -34.01 -3.61 33.56
C PRO A 18 -33.19 -4.32 32.45
N TYR A 19 -32.94 -3.62 31.33
CA TYR A 19 -32.25 -4.14 30.15
C TYR A 19 -30.78 -3.66 30.05
N ILE A 20 -30.40 -2.63 30.80
CA ILE A 20 -29.03 -2.12 30.89
C ILE A 20 -28.29 -2.91 31.96
N LYS A 21 -27.59 -3.98 31.54
CA LYS A 21 -26.72 -4.77 32.41
C LYS A 21 -25.26 -4.32 32.28
N PRO A 22 -24.45 -4.44 33.35
CA PRO A 22 -23.01 -4.16 33.28
C PRO A 22 -22.34 -5.08 32.26
N ARG A 23 -21.29 -4.56 31.61
CA ARG A 23 -20.63 -5.22 30.47
C ARG A 23 -20.16 -6.65 30.77
N GLU A 24 -19.75 -6.90 32.01
CA GLU A 24 -19.34 -8.22 32.49
C GLU A 24 -20.49 -9.23 32.53
N GLN A 25 -21.65 -8.83 33.07
CA GLN A 25 -22.86 -9.67 33.07
C GLN A 25 -23.35 -9.91 31.65
N VAL A 26 -23.29 -8.90 30.76
CA VAL A 26 -23.65 -9.06 29.35
C VAL A 26 -22.72 -10.07 28.67
N ASN A 27 -21.42 -9.99 28.93
CA ASN A 27 -20.45 -10.94 28.38
C ASN A 27 -20.64 -12.36 28.93
N TYR A 28 -20.97 -12.50 30.21
CA TYR A 28 -21.31 -13.77 30.84
C TYR A 28 -22.57 -14.40 30.23
N ILE A 29 -23.64 -13.61 30.08
CA ILE A 29 -24.88 -14.04 29.42
C ILE A 29 -24.61 -14.43 27.96
N ARG A 30 -23.82 -13.65 27.22
CA ARG A 30 -23.44 -13.98 25.83
C ARG A 30 -22.64 -15.28 25.73
N ARG A 31 -21.75 -15.55 26.68
CA ARG A 31 -20.99 -16.82 26.74
C ARG A 31 -21.91 -18.00 26.99
N ILE A 32 -22.84 -17.89 27.94
CA ILE A 32 -23.83 -18.93 28.21
C ILE A 32 -24.69 -19.19 26.98
N LEU A 33 -25.26 -18.14 26.38
CA LEU A 33 -26.07 -18.27 25.16
C LEU A 33 -25.27 -18.82 23.98
N ALA A 34 -24.00 -18.47 23.84
CA ALA A 34 -23.14 -19.01 22.78
C ALA A 34 -22.82 -20.50 23.00
N LEU A 35 -22.70 -20.94 24.26
CA LEU A 35 -22.54 -22.36 24.61
C LEU A 35 -23.83 -23.15 24.36
N GLU A 36 -24.98 -22.59 24.76
CA GLU A 36 -26.29 -23.20 24.52
C GLU A 36 -26.59 -23.31 23.03
N LEU A 37 -26.44 -22.23 22.27
CA LEU A 37 -26.64 -22.24 20.81
C LEU A 37 -25.62 -23.15 20.10
N GLY A 38 -24.37 -23.15 20.57
CA GLY A 38 -23.33 -24.06 20.08
C GLY A 38 -23.68 -25.54 20.26
N SER A 39 -24.39 -25.88 21.34
CA SER A 39 -24.88 -27.24 21.58
C SER A 39 -25.91 -27.71 20.54
N TYR A 40 -26.67 -26.79 19.94
CA TYR A 40 -27.67 -27.10 18.91
C TYR A 40 -27.09 -27.10 17.48
N THR A 41 -26.03 -26.32 17.23
CA THR A 41 -25.34 -26.26 15.93
C THR A 41 -24.26 -27.35 15.79
N GLY A 42 -23.95 -28.07 16.87
CA GLY A 42 -23.02 -29.21 16.87
C GLY A 42 -21.54 -28.84 16.82
N ASP A 43 -21.22 -27.54 16.78
CA ASP A 43 -19.87 -27.02 16.50
C ASP A 43 -19.38 -26.10 17.62
N GLY A 44 -19.18 -26.67 18.82
CA GLY A 44 -18.54 -26.01 19.96
C GLY A 44 -19.12 -24.64 20.38
N PRO A 45 -18.42 -23.87 21.25
CA PRO A 45 -18.85 -22.51 21.57
C PRO A 45 -18.74 -21.61 20.34
N ILE A 46 -19.85 -21.01 19.93
CA ILE A 46 -19.93 -20.17 18.73
C ILE A 46 -19.05 -18.92 18.90
N GLN A 47 -17.94 -18.84 18.15
CA GLN A 47 -17.02 -17.68 18.16
C GLN A 47 -17.39 -16.62 17.11
N HIS A 48 -18.22 -16.96 16.14
CA HIS A 48 -18.62 -16.09 15.03
C HIS A 48 -20.09 -15.64 15.16
N PRO A 49 -20.48 -14.46 14.65
CA PRO A 49 -21.89 -14.06 14.69
C PRO A 49 -22.73 -15.12 13.96
N LEU A 50 -23.82 -15.56 14.59
CA LEU A 50 -24.73 -16.63 14.10
C LEU A 50 -25.20 -16.45 12.66
N SER A 51 -25.12 -15.22 12.13
CA SER A 51 -25.38 -14.90 10.72
C SER A 51 -24.36 -15.48 9.72
N LEU A 52 -23.24 -16.05 10.19
CA LEU A 52 -22.14 -16.58 9.37
C LEU A 52 -21.87 -18.08 9.61
N ASN A 53 -22.64 -18.74 10.48
CA ASN A 53 -22.51 -20.18 10.67
C ASN A 53 -23.46 -20.90 9.69
N ASP A 54 -22.87 -21.61 8.73
CA ASP A 54 -23.59 -22.40 7.70
C ASP A 54 -23.81 -23.87 8.12
N GLY A 55 -23.53 -24.20 9.38
CA GLY A 55 -23.67 -25.57 9.91
C GLY A 55 -25.15 -25.99 10.05
N PRO A 56 -25.51 -27.23 9.70
CA PRO A 56 -26.87 -27.73 9.88
C PRO A 56 -27.23 -27.79 11.38
N ILE A 57 -28.36 -27.20 11.76
CA ILE A 57 -28.93 -27.36 13.11
C ILE A 57 -29.52 -28.77 13.19
N ASP A 58 -28.69 -29.74 13.57
CA ASP A 58 -29.00 -31.16 13.38
C ASP A 58 -29.48 -31.89 14.65
N ARG A 59 -29.76 -31.16 15.73
CA ARG A 59 -30.31 -31.76 16.97
C ARG A 59 -31.77 -31.39 17.18
N HIS A 60 -32.59 -32.42 17.36
CA HIS A 60 -34.00 -32.35 17.74
C HIS A 60 -34.22 -31.28 18.82
N ILE A 61 -35.15 -30.36 18.55
CA ILE A 61 -35.62 -29.36 19.51
C ILE A 61 -36.17 -30.12 20.72
N GLY A 62 -35.36 -30.25 21.77
CA GLY A 62 -35.84 -30.79 23.04
C GLY A 62 -37.04 -29.99 23.51
N SER A 63 -38.05 -30.67 24.06
CA SER A 63 -39.26 -30.07 24.64
C SER A 63 -38.97 -29.12 25.83
N GLU A 64 -37.71 -28.99 26.20
CA GLU A 64 -37.16 -28.15 27.26
C GLU A 64 -37.08 -26.66 26.86
N LEU A 65 -37.04 -26.36 25.56
CA LEU A 65 -37.01 -24.99 25.03
C LEU A 65 -38.41 -24.35 25.07
N LYS A 66 -38.66 -23.46 26.04
CA LYS A 66 -39.94 -22.74 26.19
C LYS A 66 -39.81 -21.26 25.84
N GLY A 67 -40.87 -20.70 25.23
CA GLY A 67 -41.01 -19.26 24.96
C GLY A 67 -40.17 -18.73 23.78
N LEU A 68 -39.71 -17.47 23.89
CA LEU A 68 -39.01 -16.72 22.84
C LEU A 68 -37.75 -17.43 22.28
N HIS A 69 -37.09 -18.23 23.11
CA HIS A 69 -35.89 -18.95 22.67
C HIS A 69 -36.22 -20.05 21.64
N LYS A 70 -37.39 -20.70 21.78
CA LYS A 70 -37.90 -21.66 20.79
C LYS A 70 -38.25 -20.96 19.48
N GLU A 71 -38.94 -19.83 19.55
CA GLU A 71 -39.30 -19.03 18.37
C GLU A 71 -38.04 -18.55 17.63
N TYR A 72 -37.02 -18.13 18.37
CA TYR A 72 -35.74 -17.72 17.82
C TYR A 72 -35.02 -18.86 17.09
N ILE A 73 -34.93 -20.06 17.68
CA ILE A 73 -34.29 -21.22 17.04
C ILE A 73 -35.08 -21.67 15.80
N VAL A 74 -36.42 -21.64 15.86
CA VAL A 74 -37.29 -21.93 14.70
C VAL A 74 -37.07 -20.92 13.58
N ALA A 75 -37.00 -19.63 13.90
CA ALA A 75 -36.71 -18.57 12.93
C ALA A 75 -35.30 -18.71 12.34
N LEU A 76 -34.32 -19.11 13.15
CA LEU A 76 -32.94 -19.35 12.69
C LEU A 76 -32.90 -20.52 11.71
N ARG A 77 -33.61 -21.61 12.01
CA ARG A 77 -33.74 -22.76 11.09
C ARG A 77 -34.43 -22.37 9.79
N ALA A 78 -35.51 -21.58 9.86
CA ALA A 78 -36.18 -21.09 8.67
C ALA A 78 -35.25 -20.19 7.82
N ASN A 79 -34.42 -19.37 8.46
CA ASN A 79 -33.43 -18.53 7.78
C ASN A 79 -32.32 -19.36 7.11
N SER A 80 -31.80 -20.39 7.80
CA SER A 80 -30.78 -21.26 7.23
C SER A 80 -31.30 -22.04 6.02
N ILE A 81 -32.55 -22.53 6.09
CA ILE A 81 -33.22 -23.20 4.96
C ILE A 81 -33.40 -22.22 3.79
N ALA A 82 -33.96 -21.03 4.04
CA ALA A 82 -34.17 -20.02 3.00
C ALA A 82 -32.86 -19.58 2.33
N ARG A 83 -31.75 -19.54 3.09
CA ARG A 83 -30.41 -19.27 2.53
C ARG A 83 -29.90 -20.40 1.67
N GLN A 84 -30.05 -21.64 2.11
CA GLN A 84 -29.66 -22.80 1.31
C GLN A 84 -30.46 -22.85 0.00
N GLU A 85 -31.77 -22.58 0.05
CA GLU A 85 -32.62 -22.47 -1.14
C GLU A 85 -32.17 -21.33 -2.06
N TYR A 86 -31.89 -20.15 -1.49
CA TYR A 86 -31.36 -19.02 -2.27
C TYR A 86 -30.02 -19.34 -2.93
N GLU A 87 -29.10 -19.97 -2.19
CA GLU A 87 -27.81 -20.40 -2.73
C GLU A 87 -27.98 -21.47 -3.81
N GLN A 88 -28.92 -22.39 -3.65
CA GLN A 88 -29.24 -23.38 -4.65
C GLN A 88 -29.74 -22.71 -5.93
N ILE A 89 -30.68 -21.76 -5.82
CA ILE A 89 -31.19 -20.99 -6.97
C ILE A 89 -30.08 -20.13 -7.61
N ALA A 90 -29.21 -19.51 -6.79
CA ALA A 90 -28.07 -18.73 -7.27
C ALA A 90 -27.02 -19.61 -7.99
N LYS A 91 -26.81 -20.84 -7.49
CA LYS A 91 -25.95 -21.84 -8.14
C LYS A 91 -26.60 -22.37 -9.41
N GLU A 92 -27.89 -22.67 -9.43
CA GLU A 92 -28.63 -23.11 -10.62
C GLU A 92 -28.67 -22.06 -11.74
N THR A 93 -28.76 -20.77 -11.39
CA THR A 93 -28.65 -19.66 -12.36
C THR A 93 -27.23 -19.46 -12.87
N THR A 94 -26.21 -19.85 -12.10
CA THR A 94 -24.80 -19.78 -12.51
C THR A 94 -24.33 -21.05 -13.25
N SER A 95 -24.92 -22.21 -12.95
CA SER A 95 -24.52 -23.53 -13.45
C SER A 95 -25.31 -23.99 -14.67
N LYS A 96 -26.32 -23.24 -15.12
CA LYS A 96 -26.93 -23.45 -16.43
C LYS A 96 -26.06 -22.73 -17.45
N PRO A 97 -25.14 -23.43 -18.17
CA PRO A 97 -24.50 -22.83 -19.33
C PRO A 97 -25.62 -22.42 -20.27
N THR A 98 -25.61 -21.15 -20.67
CA THR A 98 -26.47 -20.57 -21.67
C THR A 98 -26.36 -21.39 -22.96
N ALA A 99 -27.20 -22.42 -23.11
CA ALA A 99 -27.68 -22.83 -24.41
C ALA A 99 -28.41 -21.61 -24.99
N PRO A 100 -28.22 -21.28 -26.28
CA PRO A 100 -28.73 -20.03 -26.84
C PRO A 100 -30.25 -20.07 -26.77
N ALA A 101 -30.80 -19.38 -25.77
CA ALA A 101 -32.19 -18.98 -25.81
C ALA A 101 -32.30 -18.15 -27.09
N LYS A 102 -32.99 -18.72 -28.08
CA LYS A 102 -33.47 -18.00 -29.26
C LYS A 102 -33.96 -16.66 -28.75
N SER A 103 -33.26 -15.61 -29.16
CA SER A 103 -33.62 -14.24 -28.88
C SER A 103 -35.07 -14.09 -29.30
N ALA A 104 -35.95 -14.03 -28.31
CA ALA A 104 -37.26 -13.44 -28.48
C ALA A 104 -36.97 -11.98 -28.88
N ILE A 105 -36.98 -11.77 -30.18
CA ILE A 105 -37.23 -10.49 -30.82
C ILE A 105 -38.41 -9.88 -30.06
N GLY A 106 -38.17 -8.78 -29.35
CA GLY A 106 -39.23 -7.96 -28.75
C GLY A 106 -39.48 -8.11 -27.25
N SER A 107 -38.50 -8.45 -26.40
CA SER A 107 -38.63 -8.01 -25.00
C SER A 107 -38.41 -6.50 -24.99
N ALA A 108 -39.51 -5.75 -24.94
CA ALA A 108 -39.51 -4.36 -24.52
C ALA A 108 -38.56 -4.20 -23.32
N PRO A 109 -37.79 -3.10 -23.23
CA PRO A 109 -37.01 -2.82 -22.03
C PRO A 109 -37.95 -3.00 -20.85
N SER A 110 -37.50 -3.76 -19.85
CA SER A 110 -38.33 -4.09 -18.70
C SER A 110 -38.98 -2.80 -18.22
N SER A 111 -40.31 -2.78 -18.00
CA SER A 111 -41.04 -1.55 -17.64
C SER A 111 -40.41 -0.80 -16.46
N LEU A 112 -39.64 -1.52 -15.64
CA LEU A 112 -38.79 -1.02 -14.57
C LEU A 112 -37.59 -0.20 -15.09
N GLU A 113 -36.87 -0.65 -16.11
CA GLU A 113 -35.79 0.12 -16.75
C GLU A 113 -36.30 1.39 -17.42
N GLU A 114 -37.46 1.34 -18.10
CA GLU A 114 -38.11 2.54 -18.62
C GLU A 114 -38.52 3.49 -17.50
N HIS A 115 -39.09 2.98 -16.40
CA HIS A 115 -39.44 3.78 -15.24
C HIS A 115 -38.21 4.42 -14.58
N LEU A 116 -37.10 3.69 -14.47
CA LEU A 116 -35.84 4.23 -13.96
C LEU A 116 -35.23 5.27 -14.89
N ALA A 117 -35.32 5.08 -16.21
CA ALA A 117 -34.90 6.07 -17.19
C ALA A 117 -35.73 7.36 -17.07
N LEU A 118 -37.06 7.24 -16.91
CA LEU A 118 -37.96 8.36 -16.68
C LEU A 118 -37.69 9.08 -15.36
N LEU A 119 -37.41 8.35 -14.26
CA LEU A 119 -37.04 8.97 -12.98
C LEU A 119 -35.71 9.71 -13.06
N LYS A 120 -34.71 9.14 -13.77
CA LYS A 120 -33.44 9.83 -14.03
C LYS A 120 -33.65 11.09 -14.86
N LEU A 121 -34.50 11.02 -15.90
CA LEU A 121 -34.81 12.16 -16.75
C LEU A 121 -35.55 13.25 -15.96
N ARG A 122 -36.51 12.90 -15.10
CA ARG A 122 -37.20 13.85 -14.20
C ARG A 122 -36.23 14.53 -13.24
N LYS A 123 -35.33 13.78 -12.59
CA LYS A 123 -34.27 14.37 -11.75
C LYS A 123 -33.38 15.34 -12.51
N LYS A 124 -33.02 15.01 -13.76
CA LYS A 124 -32.22 15.89 -14.61
C LYS A 124 -32.99 17.15 -14.98
N HIS A 125 -34.27 17.01 -15.33
CA HIS A 125 -35.14 18.14 -15.64
C HIS A 125 -35.33 19.06 -14.42
N GLU A 126 -35.60 18.51 -13.24
CA GLU A 126 -35.68 19.27 -11.99
C GLU A 126 -34.36 20.00 -11.69
N SER A 127 -33.21 19.35 -11.88
CA SER A 127 -31.91 20.01 -11.70
C SER A 127 -31.66 21.14 -12.70
N LEU A 128 -32.16 21.01 -13.93
CA LEU A 128 -32.04 22.05 -14.94
C LEU A 128 -32.98 23.21 -14.67
N ILE A 129 -34.22 22.94 -14.22
CA ILE A 129 -35.16 23.97 -13.77
C ILE A 129 -34.57 24.73 -12.59
N THR A 130 -33.99 24.05 -11.60
CA THR A 130 -33.38 24.76 -10.47
C THR A 130 -32.23 25.65 -10.93
N ILE A 131 -31.31 25.14 -11.76
CA ILE A 131 -30.23 25.95 -12.34
C ILE A 131 -30.81 27.15 -13.11
N GLN A 132 -31.83 26.93 -13.94
CA GLN A 132 -32.49 28.00 -14.69
C GLN A 132 -33.13 29.02 -13.75
N THR A 133 -33.84 28.62 -12.70
CA THR A 133 -34.41 29.55 -11.71
C THR A 133 -33.34 30.35 -10.97
N TYR A 134 -32.16 29.76 -10.70
CA TYR A 134 -31.04 30.49 -10.10
C TYR A 134 -30.38 31.43 -11.11
N LEU A 135 -30.29 31.06 -12.38
CA LEU A 135 -29.81 31.95 -13.44
C LEU A 135 -30.80 33.09 -13.74
N ASP A 136 -32.09 32.82 -13.70
CA ASP A 136 -33.16 33.82 -13.82
C ASP A 136 -33.14 34.77 -12.61
N HIS A 137 -32.90 34.24 -11.40
CA HIS A 137 -32.67 35.06 -10.22
C HIS A 137 -31.38 35.89 -10.35
N LEU A 138 -30.30 35.32 -10.90
CA LEU A 138 -29.03 36.04 -11.09
C LEU A 138 -29.15 37.13 -12.17
N SER A 139 -29.90 36.87 -13.23
CA SER A 139 -30.15 37.83 -14.32
C SER A 139 -31.19 38.90 -13.96
N GLY A 140 -32.08 38.61 -13.01
CA GLY A 140 -33.02 39.56 -12.42
C GLY A 140 -32.41 40.51 -11.38
N VAL A 141 -31.16 40.29 -10.94
CA VAL A 141 -30.40 41.25 -10.12
C VAL A 141 -29.72 42.23 -11.07
N PRO A 142 -30.19 43.49 -11.20
CA PRO A 142 -29.53 44.46 -12.06
C PRO A 142 -28.11 44.71 -11.54
N VAL A 143 -27.13 44.57 -12.44
CA VAL A 143 -25.67 44.82 -12.25
C VAL A 143 -25.35 46.30 -11.92
N ALA A 144 -26.37 47.12 -11.62
CA ALA A 144 -26.24 48.52 -11.26
C ALA A 144 -26.45 48.71 -9.74
N GLY A 145 -25.48 48.26 -8.97
CA GLY A 145 -25.36 48.55 -7.54
C GLY A 145 -24.11 47.90 -7.00
N GLN A 146 -23.07 48.70 -6.73
CA GLN A 146 -21.77 48.28 -6.18
C GLN A 146 -21.85 47.58 -4.80
N ASP A 147 -23.04 47.23 -4.34
CA ASP A 147 -23.34 46.64 -3.03
C ASP A 147 -23.81 45.17 -3.13
N ALA A 148 -24.01 44.64 -4.35
CA ALA A 148 -24.46 43.26 -4.60
C ALA A 148 -23.32 42.24 -4.79
N LEU A 149 -22.07 42.70 -4.95
CA LEU A 149 -20.86 41.87 -4.99
C LEU A 149 -20.04 42.00 -3.70
N ASP A 150 -20.67 42.37 -2.59
CA ASP A 150 -20.03 42.31 -1.29
C ASP A 150 -19.98 40.85 -0.81
N VAL A 151 -18.86 40.20 -1.10
CA VAL A 151 -18.55 38.81 -0.70
C VAL A 151 -18.73 38.62 0.82
N GLU A 152 -18.59 39.69 1.61
CA GLU A 152 -18.78 39.64 3.07
C GLU A 152 -20.25 39.57 3.53
N LYS A 153 -21.21 39.98 2.69
CA LYS A 153 -22.66 39.87 3.00
C LYS A 153 -23.20 38.46 2.69
N VAL A 154 -22.68 37.81 1.64
CA VAL A 154 -23.03 36.41 1.28
C VAL A 154 -22.45 35.41 2.29
N LEU A 155 -21.24 35.68 2.80
CA LEU A 155 -20.58 34.82 3.80
C LEU A 155 -21.17 34.96 5.21
N ARG A 156 -21.97 36.00 5.47
CA ARG A 156 -22.58 36.25 6.79
C ARG A 156 -23.74 35.30 7.14
N GLY A 157 -24.31 34.61 6.14
CA GLY A 157 -25.36 33.60 6.31
C GLY A 157 -24.85 32.15 6.41
N GLY A 158 -23.55 31.93 6.17
CA GLY A 158 -22.91 30.62 6.32
C GLY A 158 -22.51 30.36 7.78
N ARG A 159 -22.81 29.17 8.29
CA ARG A 159 -22.38 28.72 9.63
C ARG A 159 -20.90 29.02 9.83
N ALA A 160 -20.56 29.74 10.91
CA ALA A 160 -19.21 30.22 11.21
C ALA A 160 -18.15 29.14 10.91
N LEU A 161 -17.27 29.43 9.94
CA LEU A 161 -16.09 28.61 9.72
C LEU A 161 -15.26 28.61 11.02
N PRO A 162 -14.71 27.46 11.45
CA PRO A 162 -13.82 27.44 12.60
C PRO A 162 -12.65 28.37 12.32
N SER A 163 -12.40 29.30 13.25
CA SER A 163 -11.27 30.22 13.22
C SER A 163 -9.98 29.42 12.96
N VAL A 164 -9.32 29.74 11.86
CA VAL A 164 -8.02 29.14 11.53
C VAL A 164 -7.04 29.54 12.63
N PRO A 165 -6.30 28.59 13.24
CA PRO A 165 -5.36 28.90 14.30
C PRO A 165 -4.36 29.97 13.83
N SER A 166 -4.19 31.03 14.64
CA SER A 166 -3.23 32.10 14.38
C SER A 166 -1.79 31.60 14.22
N SER A 167 -1.48 30.36 14.62
CA SER A 167 -0.22 29.69 14.33
C SER A 167 0.06 29.47 12.84
N VAL A 168 -0.98 29.30 12.01
CA VAL A 168 -0.83 29.09 10.55
C VAL A 168 -0.67 30.43 9.82
N ILE A 169 -1.32 31.49 10.30
CA ILE A 169 -1.17 32.85 9.74
C ILE A 169 0.21 33.40 10.14
N ASN A 170 0.65 33.15 11.37
CA ASN A 170 1.96 33.56 11.83
C ASN A 170 3.10 32.79 11.15
N SER A 171 2.92 31.57 10.63
CA SER A 171 3.99 30.90 9.88
C SER A 171 4.25 31.55 8.52
N PHE A 172 3.23 32.09 7.86
CA PHE A 172 3.41 32.82 6.59
C PHE A 172 3.86 34.26 6.82
N VAL A 173 3.40 34.91 7.89
CA VAL A 173 3.81 36.29 8.23
C VAL A 173 5.24 36.32 8.79
N VAL A 174 5.71 35.30 9.52
CA VAL A 174 7.11 35.25 10.01
C VAL A 174 8.12 35.13 8.87
N GLU A 175 7.76 34.52 7.73
CA GLU A 175 8.63 34.49 6.55
C GLU A 175 8.65 35.82 5.76
N GLN A 176 7.59 36.63 5.82
CA GLN A 176 7.50 37.90 5.11
C GLN A 176 7.85 39.14 5.95
N SER A 177 7.85 39.03 7.28
CA SER A 177 8.13 40.14 8.22
C SER A 177 9.53 40.10 8.86
N ALA A 178 10.35 39.09 8.56
CA ALA A 178 11.78 39.21 8.76
C ALA A 178 12.31 40.25 7.74
N GLY A 179 12.69 41.43 8.25
CA GLY A 179 13.18 42.55 7.44
C GLY A 179 14.12 42.07 6.33
N GLN A 180 13.88 42.57 5.11
CA GLN A 180 14.68 42.35 3.91
C GLN A 180 16.11 41.93 4.27
N PRO A 181 16.47 40.64 4.18
CA PRO A 181 17.78 40.20 4.58
C PRO A 181 18.79 40.87 3.64
N ASP A 182 19.76 41.56 4.26
CA ASP A 182 20.84 42.29 3.61
C ASP A 182 21.36 41.53 2.39
N LEU A 183 21.55 42.22 1.26
CA LEU A 183 21.86 41.60 -0.04
C LEU A 183 23.07 40.66 0.07
N GLN A 184 24.04 41.00 0.93
CA GLN A 184 25.20 40.18 1.23
C GLN A 184 24.84 38.81 1.83
N THR A 185 23.82 38.74 2.69
CA THR A 185 23.35 37.47 3.27
C THR A 185 22.67 36.58 2.25
N ARG A 186 21.94 37.17 1.28
CA ARG A 186 21.37 36.43 0.14
C ARG A 186 22.46 35.91 -0.78
N VAL A 187 23.48 36.71 -1.07
CA VAL A 187 24.65 36.29 -1.86
C VAL A 187 25.38 35.14 -1.16
N ASN A 188 25.64 35.25 0.15
CA ASN A 188 26.27 34.17 0.91
C ASN A 188 25.43 32.89 0.95
N GLN A 189 24.09 32.99 1.02
CA GLN A 189 23.19 31.84 0.93
C GLN A 189 23.23 31.21 -0.46
N LEU A 190 23.22 32.03 -1.52
CA LEU A 190 23.37 31.56 -2.89
C LEU A 190 24.73 30.90 -3.10
N ASP A 191 25.83 31.48 -2.62
CA ASP A 191 27.16 30.88 -2.70
C ASP A 191 27.23 29.54 -1.95
N LYS A 192 26.60 29.45 -0.77
CA LYS A 192 26.49 28.19 -0.02
C LYS A 192 25.68 27.14 -0.80
N ILE A 193 24.58 27.55 -1.43
CA ILE A 193 23.77 26.66 -2.26
C ILE A 193 24.55 26.23 -3.50
N VAL A 194 25.21 27.16 -4.19
CA VAL A 194 26.03 26.90 -5.38
C VAL A 194 27.21 25.97 -5.07
N LEU A 195 27.88 26.16 -3.92
CA LEU A 195 28.93 25.25 -3.48
C LEU A 195 28.38 23.86 -3.15
N ARG A 196 27.22 23.79 -2.48
CA ARG A 196 26.56 22.52 -2.17
C ARG A 196 26.12 21.78 -3.43
N THR A 197 25.53 22.48 -4.40
CA THR A 197 25.11 21.90 -5.68
C THR A 197 26.30 21.48 -6.52
N LYS A 198 27.39 22.27 -6.56
CA LYS A 198 28.65 21.86 -7.22
C LYS A 198 29.24 20.60 -6.60
N LEU A 199 29.20 20.46 -5.27
CA LEU A 199 29.69 19.27 -4.58
C LEU A 199 28.79 18.06 -4.89
N LEU A 200 27.47 18.23 -4.86
CA LEU A 200 26.53 17.18 -5.24
C LEU A 200 26.71 16.75 -6.70
N LEU A 201 26.88 17.69 -7.63
CA LEU A 201 27.16 17.41 -9.04
C LEU A 201 28.44 16.59 -9.20
N LYS A 202 29.55 17.00 -8.56
CA LYS A 202 30.80 16.23 -8.61
C LYS A 202 30.64 14.82 -8.05
N ARG A 203 29.86 14.64 -6.98
CA ARG A 203 29.56 13.33 -6.41
C ARG A 203 28.75 12.47 -7.39
N GLU A 204 27.75 13.05 -8.05
CA GLU A 204 26.96 12.36 -9.07
C GLU A 204 27.79 12.00 -10.30
N GLU A 205 28.68 12.89 -10.76
CA GLU A 205 29.63 12.62 -11.84
C GLU A 205 30.57 11.46 -11.50
N GLN A 206 31.07 11.40 -10.26
CA GLN A 206 31.90 10.29 -9.77
C GLN A 206 31.10 8.98 -9.77
N LEU A 207 29.88 8.97 -9.23
CA LEU A 207 29.01 7.79 -9.23
C LEU A 207 28.67 7.33 -10.65
N LEU A 208 28.46 8.27 -11.57
CA LEU A 208 28.21 8.00 -12.97
C LEU A 208 29.46 7.40 -13.64
N ALA A 209 30.65 7.95 -13.37
CA ALA A 209 31.91 7.41 -13.85
C ALA A 209 32.17 5.99 -13.32
N GLU A 210 31.91 5.74 -12.03
CA GLU A 210 31.99 4.41 -11.43
C GLU A 210 30.99 3.43 -12.06
N ALA A 211 29.74 3.84 -12.26
CA ALA A 211 28.73 3.02 -12.91
C ALA A 211 29.14 2.68 -14.35
N LYS A 212 29.64 3.68 -15.11
CA LYS A 212 30.18 3.47 -16.47
C LYS A 212 31.38 2.52 -16.46
N ALA A 213 32.29 2.64 -15.49
CA ALA A 213 33.43 1.73 -15.35
C ALA A 213 32.96 0.29 -15.05
N ARG A 214 32.00 0.12 -14.14
CA ARG A 214 31.40 -1.20 -13.83
C ARG A 214 30.72 -1.81 -15.06
N CYS A 215 30.01 -1.02 -15.86
CA CYS A 215 29.41 -1.47 -17.11
C CYS A 215 30.44 -1.86 -18.19
N ARG A 216 31.57 -1.15 -18.29
CA ARG A 216 32.66 -1.47 -19.25
C ARG A 216 33.39 -2.77 -18.92
N THR A 217 33.50 -3.12 -17.64
CA THR A 217 34.23 -4.33 -17.20
C THR A 217 33.45 -5.65 -17.34
N LYS A 218 32.13 -5.61 -17.62
CA LYS A 218 31.28 -6.82 -17.67
C LYS A 218 30.24 -6.84 -18.81
N PRO A 219 30.60 -6.61 -20.09
CA PRO A 219 29.63 -6.73 -21.18
C PRO A 219 29.22 -8.20 -21.47
N GLU A 220 30.07 -9.18 -21.14
CA GLU A 220 29.87 -10.59 -21.51
C GLU A 220 29.03 -11.42 -20.52
N LEU A 221 28.89 -10.98 -19.26
CA LEU A 221 28.09 -11.69 -18.24
C LEU A 221 26.63 -11.22 -18.13
N VAL A 222 26.19 -10.25 -18.93
CA VAL A 222 24.82 -9.75 -18.86
C VAL A 222 23.91 -10.67 -19.65
N SER A 223 23.17 -11.53 -18.94
CA SER A 223 22.10 -12.36 -19.49
C SER A 223 21.16 -11.53 -20.38
N ASN A 224 20.74 -12.09 -21.52
CA ASN A 224 19.81 -11.44 -22.44
C ASN A 224 18.50 -11.01 -21.74
N GLY A 225 18.09 -11.71 -20.67
CA GLY A 225 16.95 -11.30 -19.84
C GLY A 225 17.19 -9.99 -19.07
N ALA A 226 18.40 -9.76 -18.56
CA ALA A 226 18.77 -8.51 -17.91
C ALA A 226 18.88 -7.34 -18.91
N LYS A 227 19.31 -7.62 -20.17
CA LYS A 227 19.28 -6.62 -21.25
C LYS A 227 17.85 -6.22 -21.61
N LEU A 228 16.94 -7.19 -21.74
CA LEU A 228 15.52 -6.91 -21.99
C LEU A 228 14.87 -6.13 -20.85
N GLN A 229 15.15 -6.48 -19.59
CA GLN A 229 14.65 -5.72 -18.44
C GLN A 229 15.23 -4.31 -18.38
N ALA A 230 16.52 -4.13 -18.69
CA ALA A 230 17.12 -2.81 -18.77
C ALA A 230 16.46 -1.97 -19.88
N LEU A 231 16.22 -2.56 -21.07
CA LEU A 231 15.52 -1.88 -22.15
C LEU A 231 14.07 -1.54 -21.78
N ASP A 232 13.35 -2.45 -21.14
CA ASP A 232 11.98 -2.20 -20.69
C ASP A 232 11.95 -1.10 -19.60
N ASN A 233 12.92 -1.09 -18.69
CA ASN A 233 13.08 -0.01 -17.71
C ASN A 233 13.41 1.33 -18.38
N THR A 234 14.31 1.36 -19.36
CA THR A 234 14.60 2.60 -20.10
C THR A 234 13.40 3.07 -20.91
N ARG A 235 12.63 2.15 -21.48
CA ARG A 235 11.38 2.46 -22.18
C ARG A 235 10.37 3.05 -21.20
N ASN A 236 10.18 2.45 -20.04
CA ASN A 236 9.24 2.92 -19.02
C ASN A 236 9.66 4.27 -18.43
N GLU A 237 10.96 4.52 -18.24
CA GLU A 237 11.47 5.83 -17.81
C GLU A 237 11.33 6.87 -18.91
N LEU A 238 11.55 6.54 -20.18
CA LEU A 238 11.29 7.45 -21.30
C LEU A 238 9.81 7.77 -21.44
N ILE A 239 8.94 6.77 -21.30
CA ILE A 239 7.49 6.97 -21.28
C ILE A 239 7.14 7.90 -20.12
N ARG A 240 7.65 7.63 -18.91
CA ARG A 240 7.39 8.49 -17.75
C ARG A 240 7.94 9.89 -17.96
N TRP A 241 9.13 10.04 -18.53
CA TRP A 241 9.72 11.34 -18.83
C TRP A 241 8.86 12.10 -19.84
N ILE A 242 8.45 11.46 -20.93
CA ILE A 242 7.53 12.04 -21.93
C ILE A 242 6.19 12.38 -21.28
N GLU A 243 5.61 11.50 -20.47
CA GLU A 243 4.37 11.77 -19.73
C GLU A 243 4.53 12.95 -18.77
N THR A 244 5.66 13.06 -18.08
CA THR A 244 5.93 14.19 -17.19
C THR A 244 6.14 15.48 -17.97
N GLU A 245 6.88 15.46 -19.08
CA GLU A 245 7.09 16.64 -19.92
C GLU A 245 5.80 17.05 -20.64
N LEU A 246 4.98 16.10 -21.09
CA LEU A 246 3.64 16.39 -21.62
C LEU A 246 2.70 16.91 -20.54
N SER A 247 2.80 16.42 -19.29
CA SER A 247 2.00 16.95 -18.18
C SER A 247 2.44 18.37 -17.79
N LYS A 248 3.74 18.68 -17.87
CA LYS A 248 4.29 20.03 -17.65
C LYS A 248 3.89 20.96 -18.80
N ALA A 249 4.03 20.55 -20.05
CA ALA A 249 3.57 21.33 -21.19
C ALA A 249 2.05 21.58 -21.16
N SER A 250 1.26 20.62 -20.66
CA SER A 250 -0.19 20.80 -20.46
C SER A 250 -0.55 21.69 -19.25
N THR A 251 0.38 21.97 -18.35
CA THR A 251 0.17 22.85 -17.18
C THR A 251 0.87 24.20 -17.33
N GLU A 252 1.83 24.34 -18.23
CA GLU A 252 2.48 25.61 -18.56
C GLU A 252 1.58 26.54 -19.41
N ASP A 253 0.55 26.02 -20.10
CA ASP A 253 -0.45 26.85 -20.80
C ASP A 253 -1.31 27.70 -19.84
N ASP A 254 -1.37 27.39 -18.53
CA ASP A 254 -2.13 28.17 -17.54
C ASP A 254 -1.25 29.08 -16.64
N GLU A 255 0.08 28.93 -16.62
CA GLU A 255 0.97 29.70 -15.71
C GLU A 255 2.15 30.42 -16.43
N ALA A 256 2.30 30.28 -17.75
CA ALA A 256 3.33 31.00 -18.52
C ALA A 256 2.78 32.19 -19.34
N ALA A 257 1.58 32.68 -19.05
CA ALA A 257 0.95 33.81 -19.74
C ALA A 257 1.44 35.19 -19.24
N THR A 258 2.72 35.33 -18.87
CA THR A 258 3.30 36.65 -18.66
C THR A 258 4.67 36.76 -19.31
N SER A 259 4.73 37.61 -20.33
CA SER A 259 5.93 38.24 -20.91
C SER A 259 6.86 37.38 -21.77
N GLN A 260 6.41 36.97 -22.96
CA GLN A 260 7.19 37.00 -24.23
C GLN A 260 6.38 36.33 -25.36
N GLY A 261 5.78 37.10 -26.28
CA GLY A 261 5.13 36.48 -27.45
C GLY A 261 4.04 37.26 -28.18
N GLN A 262 4.06 38.60 -28.20
CA GLN A 262 3.00 39.38 -28.85
C GLN A 262 3.03 39.39 -30.39
N ALA A 263 4.02 38.77 -31.04
CA ALA A 263 4.11 38.71 -32.50
C ALA A 263 3.61 37.40 -33.13
N GLN A 264 3.50 36.30 -32.37
CA GLN A 264 3.12 34.99 -32.92
C GLN A 264 1.63 34.64 -32.78
N THR A 265 0.88 35.35 -31.93
CA THR A 265 -0.54 35.07 -31.68
C THR A 265 -1.45 35.55 -32.82
N ALA A 266 -1.10 36.64 -33.51
CA ALA A 266 -1.90 37.18 -34.62
C ALA A 266 -1.92 36.25 -35.85
N ASP A 267 -0.77 35.70 -36.24
CA ASP A 267 -0.66 34.77 -37.36
C ASP A 267 -1.36 33.43 -37.05
N ASN A 268 -1.21 32.93 -35.82
CA ASN A 268 -1.91 31.73 -35.38
C ASN A 268 -3.43 31.92 -35.37
N GLN A 269 -3.92 33.10 -34.98
CA GLN A 269 -5.35 33.40 -34.98
C GLN A 269 -5.93 33.56 -36.40
N ALA A 270 -5.14 34.09 -37.34
CA ALA A 270 -5.50 34.12 -38.76
C ALA A 270 -5.56 32.71 -39.38
N ILE A 271 -4.66 31.81 -38.98
CA ILE A 271 -4.66 30.41 -39.43
C ILE A 271 -5.88 29.65 -38.86
N ILE A 272 -6.19 29.83 -37.57
CA ILE A 272 -7.35 29.20 -36.92
C ILE A 272 -8.66 29.66 -37.55
N THR A 273 -8.82 30.96 -37.79
CA THR A 273 -10.04 31.51 -38.42
C THR A 273 -10.22 30.99 -39.85
N ARG A 274 -9.14 30.84 -40.62
CA ARG A 274 -9.17 30.20 -41.95
C ARG A 274 -9.57 28.73 -41.89
N GLN A 275 -9.07 27.97 -40.92
CA GLN A 275 -9.44 26.57 -40.72
C GLN A 275 -10.91 26.42 -40.30
N LEU A 276 -11.41 27.30 -39.42
CA LEU A 276 -12.82 27.31 -39.03
C LEU A 276 -13.75 27.63 -40.20
N GLN A 277 -13.39 28.58 -41.07
CA GLN A 277 -14.14 28.86 -42.30
C GLN A 277 -14.16 27.64 -43.22
N GLN A 278 -13.02 26.96 -43.40
CA GLN A 278 -12.94 25.75 -44.21
C GLN A 278 -13.80 24.60 -43.66
N ILE A 279 -13.86 24.44 -42.33
CA ILE A 279 -14.73 23.45 -41.67
C ILE A 279 -16.21 23.83 -41.87
N GLN A 280 -16.54 25.11 -41.73
CA GLN A 280 -17.90 25.59 -41.92
C GLN A 280 -18.39 25.36 -43.36
N ASP A 281 -17.54 25.57 -44.36
CA ASP A 281 -17.89 25.37 -45.76
C ASP A 281 -18.05 23.88 -46.10
N LYS A 282 -17.16 23.01 -45.59
CA LYS A 282 -17.32 21.55 -45.70
C LYS A 282 -18.61 21.06 -45.02
N TYR A 283 -18.98 21.65 -43.90
CA TYR A 283 -20.22 21.31 -43.21
C TYR A 283 -21.46 21.76 -43.98
N LYS A 284 -21.43 22.94 -44.61
CA LYS A 284 -22.51 23.39 -45.51
C LYS A 284 -22.68 22.42 -46.69
N GLU A 285 -21.58 22.02 -47.32
CA GLU A 285 -21.58 21.07 -48.43
C GLU A 285 -22.12 19.68 -48.03
N TYR A 286 -21.74 19.20 -46.84
CA TYR A 286 -22.30 17.98 -46.26
C TYR A 286 -23.81 18.08 -46.05
N VAL A 287 -24.29 19.21 -45.51
CA VAL A 287 -25.72 19.42 -45.25
C VAL A 287 -26.51 19.54 -46.56
N THR A 288 -25.96 20.18 -47.60
CA THR A 288 -26.62 20.24 -48.92
C THR A 288 -26.69 18.86 -49.56
N ALA A 289 -25.60 18.10 -49.58
CA ALA A 289 -25.58 16.73 -50.10
C ALA A 289 -26.58 15.82 -49.36
N ARG A 290 -26.68 15.96 -48.03
CA ARG A 290 -27.66 15.20 -47.23
C ARG A 290 -29.10 15.60 -47.53
N LYS A 291 -29.37 16.89 -47.76
CA LYS A 291 -30.69 17.38 -48.17
C LYS A 291 -31.06 16.86 -49.57
N GLU A 292 -30.10 16.79 -50.48
CA GLU A 292 -30.30 16.22 -51.82
C GLU A 292 -30.59 14.72 -51.76
N LEU A 293 -29.84 13.98 -50.93
CA LEU A 293 -30.09 12.56 -50.69
C LEU A 293 -31.50 12.35 -50.11
N LEU A 294 -31.90 13.14 -49.12
CA LEU A 294 -33.26 13.09 -48.57
C LEU A 294 -34.34 13.44 -49.60
N LYS A 295 -34.08 14.37 -50.52
CA LYS A 295 -35.00 14.66 -51.63
C LYS A 295 -35.13 13.47 -52.57
N LEU A 296 -34.02 12.83 -52.93
CA LEU A 296 -34.02 11.64 -53.80
C LEU A 296 -34.74 10.45 -53.15
N THR A 297 -34.54 10.21 -51.85
CA THR A 297 -35.25 9.14 -51.14
C THR A 297 -36.72 9.45 -50.87
N SER A 298 -37.09 10.73 -50.79
CA SER A 298 -38.51 11.14 -50.70
C SER A 298 -39.28 11.03 -52.01
N GLN A 299 -38.57 10.93 -53.15
CA GLN A 299 -39.17 10.82 -54.48
C GLN A 299 -39.38 9.38 -54.94
N THR A 300 -38.96 8.37 -54.17
CA THR A 300 -39.24 6.97 -54.50
C THR A 300 -40.72 6.69 -54.25
N PRO A 301 -41.54 6.44 -55.29
CA PRO A 301 -42.95 6.21 -55.11
C PRO A 301 -43.14 4.90 -54.35
N GLN A 302 -43.78 5.01 -53.20
CA GLN A 302 -44.20 3.91 -52.34
C GLN A 302 -45.12 2.98 -53.15
N PRO A 303 -44.75 1.70 -53.40
CA PRO A 303 -45.67 0.76 -54.03
C PRO A 303 -46.81 0.46 -53.05
N SER A 304 -48.01 0.90 -53.41
CA SER A 304 -49.24 0.61 -52.68
C SER A 304 -49.56 -0.89 -52.78
N LEU A 305 -49.52 -1.57 -51.63
CA LEU A 305 -49.99 -2.95 -51.45
C LEU A 305 -51.54 -2.99 -51.43
N PRO A 306 -52.19 -3.92 -52.16
CA PRO A 306 -53.53 -4.39 -51.84
C PRO A 306 -53.52 -5.67 -50.95
N PRO A 307 -54.64 -6.00 -50.26
CA PRO A 307 -54.69 -6.92 -49.10
C PRO A 307 -54.78 -8.42 -49.47
N PRO A 308 -54.63 -9.34 -48.49
CA PRO A 308 -54.32 -10.74 -48.73
C PRO A 308 -55.57 -11.61 -48.94
N GLU A 309 -55.49 -12.55 -49.88
CA GLU A 309 -56.34 -13.74 -49.88
C GLU A 309 -55.48 -15.03 -49.92
N PRO A 310 -55.93 -16.11 -49.26
CA PRO A 310 -55.18 -17.34 -49.11
C PRO A 310 -55.55 -18.30 -50.24
N THR A 311 -54.57 -18.92 -50.91
CA THR A 311 -54.63 -20.34 -51.30
C THR A 311 -53.40 -20.76 -52.12
N THR A 312 -52.90 -21.94 -51.74
CA THR A 312 -52.28 -23.01 -52.55
C THR A 312 -51.00 -22.74 -53.35
N ALA A 313 -50.02 -23.60 -53.05
CA ALA A 313 -48.86 -23.95 -53.87
C ALA A 313 -49.22 -24.13 -55.36
N THR A 314 -48.35 -23.72 -56.27
CA THR A 314 -47.42 -24.61 -57.03
C THR A 314 -46.55 -23.76 -57.98
N SER A 315 -45.27 -24.16 -58.08
CA SER A 315 -44.20 -23.79 -59.03
C SER A 315 -44.43 -22.73 -60.13
N SER A 316 -43.42 -21.87 -60.37
CA SER A 316 -42.45 -22.04 -61.47
C SER A 316 -41.86 -20.70 -61.98
N LEU A 317 -40.52 -20.64 -61.93
CA LEU A 317 -39.59 -19.94 -62.83
C LEU A 317 -39.52 -18.39 -62.88
N LYS A 318 -38.37 -17.92 -62.34
CA LYS A 318 -37.42 -16.96 -62.92
C LYS A 318 -37.88 -15.49 -63.08
N SER A 319 -37.43 -14.67 -62.13
CA SER A 319 -36.77 -13.41 -62.47
C SER A 319 -35.39 -13.38 -61.83
N ALA A 320 -34.38 -13.10 -62.64
CA ALA A 320 -33.01 -12.91 -62.21
C ALA A 320 -32.91 -11.55 -61.52
N GLU A 321 -33.01 -11.54 -60.19
CA GLU A 321 -32.52 -10.44 -59.37
C GLU A 321 -31.12 -10.84 -58.91
N ALA A 322 -30.11 -10.04 -59.24
CA ALA A 322 -28.76 -10.27 -58.78
C ALA A 322 -28.72 -10.18 -57.25
N GLU A 323 -28.77 -11.32 -56.57
CA GLU A 323 -28.33 -11.43 -55.18
C GLU A 323 -26.85 -11.03 -55.15
N SER A 324 -26.59 -9.79 -54.74
CA SER A 324 -25.28 -9.38 -54.28
C SER A 324 -24.79 -10.43 -53.26
N PRO A 325 -23.61 -11.05 -53.43
CA PRO A 325 -23.14 -12.06 -52.50
C PRO A 325 -23.07 -11.42 -51.11
N SER A 326 -23.85 -11.95 -50.15
CA SER A 326 -23.90 -11.40 -48.80
C SER A 326 -22.48 -11.40 -48.23
N THR A 327 -21.91 -10.21 -48.05
CA THR A 327 -20.59 -9.98 -47.47
C THR A 327 -20.52 -10.43 -46.00
N ASP A 328 -21.66 -10.83 -45.42
CA ASP A 328 -21.81 -11.42 -44.10
C ASP A 328 -20.87 -12.61 -43.86
N PHE A 329 -20.58 -13.44 -44.86
CA PHE A 329 -19.64 -14.57 -44.72
C PHE A 329 -18.18 -14.14 -44.52
N LEU A 330 -17.79 -12.93 -44.94
CA LEU A 330 -16.45 -12.40 -44.74
C LEU A 330 -16.29 -11.74 -43.36
N ILE A 331 -17.38 -11.20 -42.82
CA ILE A 331 -17.38 -10.49 -41.52
C ILE A 331 -17.58 -11.47 -40.35
N THR A 332 -18.31 -12.57 -40.57
CA THR A 332 -18.60 -13.59 -39.54
C THR A 332 -17.34 -14.17 -38.87
N PRO A 333 -16.26 -14.55 -39.60
CA PRO A 333 -15.03 -15.03 -38.99
C PRO A 333 -14.31 -13.96 -38.17
N CYS A 334 -14.36 -12.69 -38.60
CA CYS A 334 -13.77 -11.56 -37.87
C CYS A 334 -14.50 -11.31 -36.54
N ILE A 335 -15.84 -11.37 -36.56
CA ILE A 335 -16.66 -11.26 -35.34
C ILE A 335 -16.40 -12.45 -34.41
N GLN A 336 -16.28 -13.66 -34.95
CA GLN A 336 -16.01 -14.85 -34.15
C GLN A 336 -14.61 -14.80 -33.51
N ALA A 337 -13.59 -14.31 -34.24
CA ALA A 337 -12.25 -14.08 -33.70
C ALA A 337 -12.22 -12.98 -32.63
N LEU A 338 -12.98 -11.89 -32.81
CA LEU A 338 -13.14 -10.86 -31.78
C LEU A 338 -13.85 -11.40 -30.54
N LEU A 339 -14.84 -12.27 -30.71
CA LEU A 339 -15.59 -12.88 -29.62
C LEU A 339 -14.71 -13.84 -28.81
N THR A 340 -13.92 -14.69 -29.46
CA THR A 340 -12.95 -15.56 -28.77
C THR A 340 -11.87 -14.76 -28.05
N GLN A 341 -11.40 -13.67 -28.65
CA GLN A 341 -10.44 -12.77 -28.00
C GLN A 341 -11.04 -12.03 -26.80
N ALA A 342 -12.30 -11.60 -26.90
CA ALA A 342 -13.03 -11.02 -25.77
C ALA A 342 -13.26 -12.03 -24.64
N GLN A 343 -13.55 -13.30 -24.97
CA GLN A 343 -13.65 -14.39 -23.98
C GLN A 343 -12.30 -14.66 -23.29
N LEU A 344 -11.21 -14.69 -24.06
CA LEU A 344 -9.86 -14.85 -23.52
C LEU A 344 -9.48 -13.68 -22.61
N GLN A 345 -9.78 -12.44 -23.01
CA GLN A 345 -9.55 -11.27 -22.17
C GLN A 345 -10.34 -11.36 -20.85
N LYS A 346 -11.61 -11.78 -20.90
CA LYS A 346 -12.41 -12.01 -19.69
C LYS A 346 -11.78 -13.07 -18.78
N ALA A 347 -11.32 -14.19 -19.34
CA ALA A 347 -10.64 -15.25 -18.60
C ALA A 347 -9.30 -14.77 -17.98
N LEU A 348 -8.55 -13.93 -18.68
CA LEU A 348 -7.32 -13.33 -18.14
C LEU A 348 -7.62 -12.36 -17.01
N ILE A 349 -8.68 -11.56 -17.11
CA ILE A 349 -9.09 -10.64 -16.05
C ILE A 349 -9.50 -11.42 -14.80
N THR A 350 -10.28 -12.50 -14.95
CA THR A 350 -10.67 -13.35 -13.80
C THR A 350 -9.45 -14.01 -13.18
N HIS A 351 -8.54 -14.58 -13.98
CA HIS A 351 -7.30 -15.17 -13.49
C HIS A 351 -6.40 -14.16 -12.77
N ARG A 352 -6.23 -12.95 -13.33
CA ARG A 352 -5.50 -11.85 -12.69
C ARG A 352 -6.13 -11.46 -11.36
N SER A 353 -7.46 -11.36 -11.31
CA SER A 353 -8.16 -11.04 -10.06
C SER A 353 -7.99 -12.11 -9.00
N HIS A 354 -8.03 -13.40 -9.39
CA HIS A 354 -7.81 -14.53 -8.51
C HIS A 354 -6.37 -14.55 -7.94
N ILE A 355 -5.35 -14.36 -8.80
CA ILE A 355 -3.96 -14.26 -8.35
C ILE A 355 -3.77 -13.06 -7.42
N ALA A 356 -4.30 -11.89 -7.78
CA ALA A 356 -4.18 -10.70 -6.95
C ALA A 356 -4.86 -10.89 -5.59
N ALA A 357 -6.02 -11.53 -5.56
CA ALA A 357 -6.72 -11.88 -4.32
C ALA A 357 -5.90 -12.86 -3.47
N SER A 358 -5.38 -13.94 -4.08
CA SER A 358 -4.54 -14.94 -3.41
C SER A 358 -3.26 -14.32 -2.84
N LEU A 359 -2.53 -13.51 -3.63
CA LEU A 359 -1.34 -12.79 -3.16
C LEU A 359 -1.68 -11.83 -2.02
N SER A 360 -2.79 -11.11 -2.12
CA SER A 360 -3.23 -10.21 -1.04
C SER A 360 -3.59 -10.96 0.24
N ARG A 361 -4.15 -12.18 0.11
CA ARG A 361 -4.46 -13.07 1.23
C ARG A 361 -3.17 -13.58 1.87
N GLN A 362 -2.25 -14.12 1.09
CA GLN A 362 -0.94 -14.57 1.59
C GLN A 362 -0.17 -13.44 2.26
N ASN A 363 -0.14 -12.24 1.67
CA ASN A 363 0.53 -11.11 2.29
C ASN A 363 -0.09 -10.72 3.64
N LYS A 364 -1.43 -10.78 3.76
CA LYS A 364 -2.13 -10.55 5.04
C LYS A 364 -1.79 -11.64 6.06
N GLU A 365 -1.82 -12.90 5.67
CA GLU A 365 -1.48 -14.05 6.52
C GLU A 365 -0.02 -13.94 7.01
N SER A 366 0.94 -13.67 6.11
CA SER A 366 2.34 -13.43 6.47
C SER A 366 2.52 -12.22 7.41
N CYS A 367 1.80 -11.12 7.17
CA CYS A 367 1.84 -9.95 8.06
C CYS A 367 1.27 -10.25 9.46
N GLN A 368 0.22 -11.06 9.55
CA GLN A 368 -0.35 -11.50 10.83
C GLN A 368 0.60 -12.44 11.56
N LEU A 369 1.19 -13.42 10.87
CA LEU A 369 2.17 -14.34 11.42
C LEU A 369 3.40 -13.58 11.94
N LEU A 370 3.95 -12.66 11.16
CA LEU A 370 5.04 -11.78 11.60
C LEU A 370 4.65 -10.91 12.81
N GLY A 371 3.38 -10.53 12.92
CA GLY A 371 2.85 -9.84 14.10
C GLY A 371 2.89 -10.71 15.35
N ARG A 372 2.39 -11.95 15.25
CA ARG A 372 2.42 -12.93 16.36
C ARG A 372 3.83 -13.29 16.77
N LEU A 373 4.70 -13.59 15.81
CA LEU A 373 6.12 -13.84 16.07
C LEU A 373 6.79 -12.64 16.74
N ALA A 374 6.38 -11.41 16.40
CA ALA A 374 6.94 -10.23 17.04
C ALA A 374 6.50 -10.08 18.49
N GLU A 375 5.27 -10.49 18.83
CA GLU A 375 4.75 -10.53 20.21
C GLU A 375 5.45 -11.60 21.06
N GLU A 376 5.85 -12.73 20.43
CA GLU A 376 6.56 -13.83 21.10
C GLU A 376 8.09 -13.64 21.15
N SER A 377 8.64 -12.72 20.36
CA SER A 377 10.09 -12.55 20.22
C SER A 377 10.73 -11.87 21.42
N GLN A 378 11.64 -12.59 22.08
CA GLN A 378 12.51 -12.02 23.10
C GLN A 378 13.54 -11.05 22.52
N LEU A 379 13.96 -11.26 21.26
CA LEU A 379 14.96 -10.42 20.57
C LEU A 379 14.45 -8.99 20.38
N LEU A 380 13.19 -8.84 19.93
CA LEU A 380 12.58 -7.52 19.75
C LEU A 380 12.32 -6.81 21.08
N SER A 381 12.09 -7.57 22.16
CA SER A 381 11.93 -7.01 23.50
C SER A 381 13.26 -6.52 24.10
N ALA A 382 14.36 -7.23 23.79
CA ALA A 382 15.71 -6.87 24.23
C ALA A 382 16.28 -5.65 23.48
N TYR A 383 15.96 -5.52 22.18
CA TYR A 383 16.44 -4.43 21.32
C TYR A 383 15.27 -3.64 20.69
N PRO A 384 14.55 -2.83 21.47
CA PRO A 384 13.43 -2.04 20.97
C PRO A 384 13.91 -0.90 20.06
N MET A 385 13.37 -0.83 18.85
CA MET A 385 13.63 0.29 17.93
C MET A 385 12.95 1.57 18.45
N LYS A 386 13.69 2.68 18.52
CA LYS A 386 13.22 3.96 19.10
C LYS A 386 11.93 4.51 18.46
N ASP A 387 11.69 4.21 17.18
CA ASP A 387 10.49 4.61 16.44
C ASP A 387 9.26 3.73 16.72
N SER A 388 9.41 2.59 17.40
CA SER A 388 8.33 1.63 17.69
C SER A 388 7.62 1.90 19.04
N THR A 389 8.14 2.84 19.84
CA THR A 389 7.65 3.14 21.20
C THR A 389 6.21 3.65 21.25
N ARG A 390 5.59 3.98 20.12
CA ARG A 390 4.14 4.28 20.06
C ARG A 390 3.23 3.07 20.23
N ARG A 391 3.77 1.83 20.27
CA ARG A 391 2.97 0.60 20.41
C ARG A 391 2.79 0.08 21.84
N ARG A 392 3.26 0.81 22.86
CA ARG A 392 3.11 0.40 24.28
C ARG A 392 2.04 1.18 25.03
N SER A 393 0.95 1.56 24.36
CA SER A 393 -0.27 2.03 25.02
C SER A 393 -1.41 1.10 24.62
N GLY A 394 -1.96 0.39 25.60
CA GLY A 394 -3.06 -0.58 25.46
C GLY A 394 -4.40 0.08 25.10
N ILE A 395 -4.45 0.73 23.94
CA ILE A 395 -5.67 1.26 23.32
C ILE A 395 -5.70 0.68 21.91
N PRO A 396 -6.77 -0.03 21.51
CA PRO A 396 -6.82 -0.66 20.20
C PRO A 396 -6.74 0.42 19.12
N GLU A 397 -5.63 0.42 18.38
CA GLU A 397 -5.35 1.20 17.18
C GLU A 397 -6.23 0.70 16.02
N ILE A 398 -7.55 0.77 16.21
CA ILE A 398 -8.57 0.48 15.19
C ILE A 398 -9.05 1.79 14.54
N ILE A 399 -8.69 2.96 15.09
CA ILE A 399 -9.27 4.25 14.67
C ILE A 399 -8.23 5.23 14.08
N ALA A 400 -6.92 5.05 14.31
CA ALA A 400 -5.91 6.03 13.90
C ALA A 400 -5.02 5.63 12.71
N ALA A 401 -5.04 4.36 12.28
CA ALA A 401 -4.42 3.98 11.03
C ALA A 401 -5.41 4.25 9.89
N LYS A 402 -5.03 5.11 8.94
CA LYS A 402 -5.74 5.26 7.66
C LYS A 402 -6.18 3.88 7.17
N PRO A 403 -7.48 3.59 6.96
CA PRO A 403 -7.97 2.25 6.65
C PRO A 403 -7.54 1.71 5.28
N ASN A 404 -6.74 2.48 4.52
CA ASN A 404 -6.25 2.14 3.19
C ASN A 404 -4.75 1.78 3.13
N GLY A 405 -4.02 1.88 4.24
CA GLY A 405 -2.62 1.43 4.27
C GLY A 405 -2.57 -0.07 4.37
N ARG A 406 -2.39 -0.80 3.26
CA ARG A 406 -1.99 -2.21 3.32
C ARG A 406 -0.80 -2.30 4.28
N PRO A 407 -0.82 -3.19 5.29
CA PRO A 407 0.34 -3.39 6.13
C PRO A 407 1.46 -3.87 5.22
N ASP A 408 2.42 -3.00 4.95
CA ASP A 408 3.54 -3.32 4.10
C ASP A 408 4.45 -4.28 4.87
N MET A 409 4.70 -5.47 4.31
CA MET A 409 5.54 -6.49 4.92
C MET A 409 6.92 -5.92 5.27
N ALA A 410 7.43 -5.02 4.43
CA ALA A 410 8.69 -4.31 4.67
C ALA A 410 8.68 -3.53 5.99
N SER A 411 7.55 -2.89 6.34
CA SER A 411 7.43 -2.16 7.62
C SER A 411 7.46 -3.06 8.84
N ARG A 412 6.96 -4.30 8.73
CA ARG A 412 6.93 -5.28 9.83
C ARG A 412 8.26 -6.00 10.04
N VAL A 413 9.08 -6.12 8.99
CA VAL A 413 10.39 -6.77 9.05
C VAL A 413 11.48 -5.81 9.57
N LYS A 414 11.35 -4.49 9.38
CA LYS A 414 12.34 -3.50 9.85
C LYS A 414 12.77 -3.65 11.32
N PRO A 415 11.87 -3.84 12.30
CA PRO A 415 12.27 -4.05 13.69
C PRO A 415 13.13 -5.30 13.90
N TRP A 416 12.90 -6.36 13.12
CA TRP A 416 13.68 -7.60 13.19
C TRP A 416 15.10 -7.40 12.69
N ILE A 417 15.26 -6.68 11.57
CA ILE A 417 16.58 -6.35 11.03
C ILE A 417 17.35 -5.52 12.05
N PHE A 418 16.71 -4.47 12.59
CA PHE A 418 17.33 -3.61 13.60
C PHE A 418 17.73 -4.40 14.86
N ALA A 419 16.83 -5.24 15.40
CA ALA A 419 17.12 -6.01 16.59
C ALA A 419 18.22 -7.06 16.36
N SER A 420 18.28 -7.65 15.16
CA SER A 420 19.37 -8.54 14.75
C SER A 420 20.71 -7.81 14.69
N ASP A 421 20.75 -6.62 14.08
CA ASP A 421 21.96 -5.82 13.97
C ASP A 421 22.42 -5.32 15.36
N ALA A 422 21.49 -4.89 16.20
CA ALA A 422 21.77 -4.46 17.57
C ALA A 422 22.29 -5.62 18.43
N ALA A 423 21.68 -6.80 18.34
CA ALA A 423 22.16 -8.00 19.02
C ALA A 423 23.57 -8.38 18.56
N LYS A 424 23.83 -8.33 17.25
CA LYS A 424 25.16 -8.58 16.69
C LYS A 424 26.19 -7.61 17.27
N ILE A 425 25.89 -6.31 17.27
CA ILE A 425 26.80 -5.29 17.81
C ILE A 425 27.04 -5.53 19.30
N SER A 426 26.00 -5.79 20.08
CA SER A 426 26.13 -6.06 21.52
C SER A 426 26.98 -7.32 21.80
N THR A 427 26.83 -8.38 21.00
CA THR A 427 27.70 -9.57 21.16
C THR A 427 29.15 -9.27 20.80
N LEU A 428 29.41 -8.44 19.78
CA LEU A 428 30.76 -8.04 19.41
C LEU A 428 31.40 -7.15 20.48
N GLU A 429 30.63 -6.22 21.05
CA GLU A 429 31.07 -5.36 22.15
C GLU A 429 31.39 -6.19 23.40
N ALA A 430 30.53 -7.13 23.78
CA ALA A 430 30.78 -8.03 24.91
C ALA A 430 32.04 -8.89 24.70
N VAL A 431 32.29 -9.38 23.48
CA VAL A 431 33.52 -10.11 23.17
C VAL A 431 34.74 -9.19 23.25
N ALA A 432 34.65 -7.97 22.70
CA ALA A 432 35.73 -6.99 22.78
C ALA A 432 36.07 -6.64 24.23
N GLU A 433 35.08 -6.38 25.08
CA GLU A 433 35.27 -6.11 26.51
C GLU A 433 35.95 -7.29 27.21
N LYS A 434 35.57 -8.54 26.90
CA LYS A 434 36.23 -9.73 27.47
C LYS A 434 37.66 -9.91 26.99
N VAL A 435 37.95 -9.55 25.74
CA VAL A 435 39.32 -9.57 25.20
C VAL A 435 40.17 -8.49 25.88
N GLU A 436 39.66 -7.27 26.05
CA GLU A 436 40.35 -6.20 26.76
C GLU A 436 40.62 -6.57 28.23
N VAL A 437 39.63 -7.12 28.94
CA VAL A 437 39.83 -7.63 30.32
C VAL A 437 40.87 -8.75 30.34
N GLY A 438 40.86 -9.64 29.36
CA GLY A 438 41.87 -10.70 29.22
C GLY A 438 43.27 -10.15 28.97
N GLN A 439 43.40 -9.10 28.15
CA GLN A 439 44.66 -8.43 27.88
C GLN A 439 45.21 -7.73 29.13
N VAL A 440 44.37 -6.97 29.84
CA VAL A 440 44.77 -6.33 31.10
C VAL A 440 45.19 -7.36 32.15
N ALA A 441 44.49 -8.49 32.23
CA ALA A 441 44.89 -9.59 33.12
C ALA A 441 46.23 -10.22 32.71
N LEU A 442 46.50 -10.33 31.41
CA LEU A 442 47.77 -10.84 30.89
C LEU A 442 48.92 -9.87 31.18
N GLU A 443 48.73 -8.57 30.92
CA GLU A 443 49.69 -7.51 31.24
C GLU A 443 50.00 -7.51 32.74
N SER A 444 48.98 -7.56 33.60
CA SER A 444 49.15 -7.66 35.06
C SER A 444 49.90 -8.94 35.47
N SER A 445 49.65 -10.07 34.81
CA SER A 445 50.40 -11.30 35.08
C SER A 445 51.85 -11.23 34.62
N MET A 446 52.13 -10.53 33.52
CA MET A 446 53.47 -10.34 32.98
C MET A 446 54.28 -9.39 33.87
N GLU A 447 53.66 -8.31 34.36
CA GLU A 447 54.24 -7.42 35.37
C GLU A 447 54.57 -8.19 36.66
N ALA A 448 53.65 -9.03 37.14
CA ALA A 448 53.90 -9.84 38.33
C ALA A 448 55.04 -10.85 38.14
N ILE A 449 55.18 -11.45 36.95
CA ILE A 449 56.32 -12.34 36.62
C ILE A 449 57.62 -11.53 36.58
N HIS A 450 57.62 -10.35 35.96
CA HIS A 450 58.80 -9.49 35.93
C HIS A 450 59.21 -9.06 37.34
N GLU A 451 58.26 -8.69 38.21
CA GLU A 451 58.53 -8.41 39.62
C GLU A 451 59.12 -9.64 40.34
N MET A 452 58.64 -10.85 40.04
CA MET A 452 59.23 -12.09 40.57
C MET A 452 60.65 -12.34 40.06
N ASP A 453 60.93 -12.08 38.78
CA ASP A 453 62.27 -12.23 38.19
C ASP A 453 63.27 -11.23 38.80
N VAL A 454 62.83 -9.98 39.04
CA VAL A 454 63.59 -8.96 39.80
C VAL A 454 63.91 -9.49 41.21
N LEU A 455 62.91 -10.05 41.91
CA LEU A 455 63.11 -10.62 43.27
C LEU A 455 64.01 -11.85 43.30
N LEU A 456 64.03 -12.64 42.23
CA LEU A 456 64.92 -13.80 42.05
C LEU A 456 66.33 -13.40 41.59
N GLY A 457 66.56 -12.12 41.30
CA GLY A 457 67.85 -11.60 40.83
C GLY A 457 68.21 -12.10 39.42
N LEU A 458 67.19 -12.39 38.60
CA LEU A 458 67.34 -12.80 37.20
C LEU A 458 67.29 -11.62 36.22
N ASP A 459 67.12 -10.39 36.71
CA ASP A 459 67.42 -9.18 35.95
C ASP A 459 68.95 -9.11 35.74
N GLU A 460 69.44 -9.90 34.79
CA GLU A 460 70.69 -9.54 34.11
C GLU A 460 70.39 -8.25 33.34
N GLU A 461 71.15 -7.20 33.65
CA GLU A 461 71.21 -5.97 32.88
C GLU A 461 71.63 -6.33 31.44
N ASP A 462 70.67 -6.71 30.60
CA ASP A 462 70.89 -6.79 29.17
C ASP A 462 70.93 -5.36 28.63
N GLU A 463 72.15 -4.84 28.62
CA GLU A 463 72.58 -3.74 27.78
C GLU A 463 71.97 -3.89 26.39
N THR A 464 71.44 -2.77 25.91
CA THR A 464 71.08 -2.48 24.52
C THR A 464 71.81 -3.32 23.48
N ASP A 465 71.08 -4.15 22.75
CA ASP A 465 71.45 -4.50 21.38
C ASP A 465 70.27 -4.23 20.45
N GLU A 466 70.44 -3.18 19.65
CA GLU A 466 69.81 -3.02 18.35
C GLU A 466 69.99 -4.32 17.56
N MET A 467 68.93 -5.10 17.36
CA MET A 467 68.79 -5.85 16.11
C MET A 467 67.36 -6.27 15.80
N ASP A 468 66.97 -5.80 14.62
CA ASP A 468 66.13 -6.43 13.62
C ASP A 468 64.59 -6.36 13.70
N LYS A 469 64.10 -5.46 12.86
CA LYS A 469 62.74 -5.42 12.31
C LYS A 469 62.62 -6.48 11.22
N THR A 470 62.32 -7.71 11.58
CA THR A 470 61.67 -8.66 10.66
C THR A 470 61.21 -9.84 11.48
N GLU A 471 59.91 -9.99 11.69
CA GLU A 471 59.21 -11.28 11.85
C GLU A 471 57.73 -11.06 12.22
N ASP A 472 57.05 -10.22 11.44
CA ASP A 472 55.58 -10.27 11.33
C ASP A 472 55.19 -11.43 10.40
N ASP A 473 55.40 -12.69 10.81
CA ASP A 473 54.74 -13.87 10.19
C ASP A 473 55.06 -15.19 10.94
N MET A 474 54.58 -15.35 12.18
CA MET A 474 54.79 -16.62 12.91
C MET A 474 53.59 -17.05 13.78
N TRP A 475 52.35 -16.74 13.37
CA TRP A 475 51.14 -17.15 14.10
C TRP A 475 50.17 -18.01 13.29
N LEU A 476 50.59 -18.58 12.16
CA LEU A 476 49.78 -19.50 11.35
C LEU A 476 50.40 -20.90 11.20
N GLN A 477 50.68 -21.62 12.30
CA GLN A 477 50.79 -23.08 12.19
C GLN A 477 50.49 -23.79 13.53
N GLY A 478 49.54 -24.73 13.47
CA GLY A 478 48.98 -25.42 14.63
C GLY A 478 49.87 -26.44 15.35
N SER A 479 49.44 -26.71 16.59
CA SER A 479 49.72 -27.85 17.47
C SER A 479 50.86 -28.80 17.07
N LEU A 480 52.01 -28.64 17.72
CA LEU A 480 52.91 -29.76 18.04
C LEU A 480 53.40 -29.66 19.49
N LYS A 481 53.12 -30.74 20.23
CA LYS A 481 53.53 -30.98 21.62
C LYS A 481 55.04 -30.76 21.81
N ARG A 482 55.44 -29.84 22.68
CA ARG A 482 56.81 -29.77 23.22
C ARG A 482 56.85 -30.26 24.67
N GLN A 483 57.64 -31.29 24.90
CA GLN A 483 58.02 -31.82 26.22
C GLN A 483 58.93 -30.83 26.95
N PRO A 484 58.79 -30.64 28.28
CA PRO A 484 59.69 -29.77 29.03
C PRO A 484 61.02 -30.49 29.29
N LYS A 485 62.13 -29.94 28.80
CA LYS A 485 63.47 -30.33 29.24
C LYS A 485 63.75 -29.65 30.58
N LYS A 486 63.86 -30.45 31.65
CA LYS A 486 64.40 -30.01 32.94
C LYS A 486 65.85 -29.55 32.75
N LYS A 487 66.10 -28.25 32.88
CA LYS A 487 67.43 -27.72 33.20
C LYS A 487 67.57 -27.68 34.72
N VAL A 488 68.65 -28.25 35.23
CA VAL A 488 69.06 -28.17 36.63
C VAL A 488 69.71 -26.79 36.83
N PRO A 489 69.31 -25.99 37.82
CA PRO A 489 70.01 -24.74 38.12
C PRO A 489 71.23 -25.02 39.01
N THR A 490 72.38 -24.50 38.62
CA THR A 490 73.55 -24.37 39.50
C THR A 490 73.31 -23.24 40.50
N PRO A 491 73.71 -23.39 41.77
CA PRO A 491 73.45 -22.37 42.79
C PRO A 491 74.35 -21.15 42.60
N ASN A 492 73.77 -20.03 42.20
CA ASN A 492 74.46 -18.74 42.15
C ASN A 492 74.62 -18.14 43.56
N LYS A 493 75.80 -17.57 43.79
CA LYS A 493 76.32 -17.10 45.06
C LYS A 493 75.78 -15.71 45.36
N GLY A 494 74.49 -15.61 45.62
CA GLY A 494 73.82 -14.33 45.90
C GLY A 494 72.35 -14.45 46.29
N ASP A 495 71.81 -15.65 46.37
CA ASP A 495 70.39 -15.86 46.60
C ASP A 495 70.01 -15.60 48.09
N PRO A 496 69.16 -14.61 48.39
CA PRO A 496 68.71 -14.32 49.77
C PRO A 496 67.97 -15.50 50.42
N TRP A 497 67.50 -16.48 49.63
CA TRP A 497 66.87 -17.71 50.11
C TRP A 497 67.85 -18.75 50.65
N ALA A 498 69.15 -18.67 50.32
CA ALA A 498 70.17 -19.59 50.84
C ALA A 498 70.39 -19.46 52.36
N ARG A 499 69.95 -18.35 52.98
CA ARG A 499 70.08 -18.08 54.41
C ARG A 499 68.96 -18.71 55.26
N ILE A 500 67.89 -19.19 54.64
CA ILE A 500 66.71 -19.76 55.32
C ILE A 500 66.80 -21.29 55.46
N HIS A 501 67.62 -21.96 54.64
CA HIS A 501 67.99 -23.36 54.84
C HIS A 501 69.09 -23.47 55.91
N GLY A 502 68.68 -23.28 57.16
CA GLY A 502 69.52 -23.51 58.33
C GLY A 502 70.09 -24.92 58.33
N ASN A 503 71.41 -24.99 58.44
CA ASN A 503 72.13 -26.16 58.96
C ASN A 503 71.63 -26.46 60.38
N LEU A 504 70.54 -27.22 60.48
CA LEU A 504 70.18 -27.94 61.70
C LEU A 504 70.93 -29.26 61.68
N GLY A 505 72.11 -29.27 62.29
CA GLY A 505 72.87 -30.48 62.55
C GLY A 505 72.04 -31.46 63.39
N LEU A 506 71.79 -32.64 62.83
CA LEU A 506 71.33 -33.80 63.59
C LEU A 506 72.52 -34.37 64.36
N ILE A 507 72.63 -33.90 65.60
CA ILE A 507 73.33 -34.57 66.69
C ILE A 507 72.56 -35.83 67.10
N GLY A 508 73.26 -36.95 67.14
CA GLY A 508 72.93 -38.11 67.98
C GLY A 508 72.19 -39.27 67.31
N HIS A 509 72.89 -40.37 67.07
CA HIS A 509 72.62 -41.62 67.80
C HIS A 509 73.75 -42.65 67.58
N ASP A 510 74.57 -42.83 68.62
CA ASP A 510 75.29 -44.06 68.90
C ASP A 510 74.32 -45.12 69.45
N ASN A 511 74.50 -46.37 69.00
CA ASN A 511 74.32 -47.67 69.68
C ASN A 511 73.88 -48.77 68.68
N VAL A 512 74.83 -49.57 68.18
CA VAL A 512 75.17 -50.96 68.58
C VAL A 512 76.46 -51.35 67.87
#